data_AF-A0A2N5Y3B8-F1
#
_entry.id   AF-A0A2N5Y3B8-F1
#
_cell.length_a   1.000
_cell.length_b   1.000
_cell.length_c   1.000
_cell.angle_alpha   90.00
_cell.angle_beta   90.00
_cell.angle_gamma   90.00
#
_symmetry.space_group_name_H-M   'P 1'
#
loop_
_entity.id
_entity.type
_entity.pdbx_description
1 polymer ?
#
loop_
_entity_poly.entity_id
_entity_poly.type
_entity_poly.pdbx_seq_one_letter_code
_entity_poly.pdbx_strand_id
1 'polypeptide(L)'
;MTNALQPFHVLVVSLAVWLNRHQQAVIEYLIEENRVLKEQLEGQRLQFTDEQRMRLAVKAKVLGRRLLDELETLVTPGTLLAWHLKLIAKKWTYARKGPGRPRIAQEIVDLVLRMARENASWGYDRIQGALANLGHIIAPGGSRPDKRG
;
A
#
# COMPACT_ATOMS: atom_id res chain seq x y z
N MET A 1 -52.94 -14.38 5.33
CA MET A 1 -53.37 -14.37 6.74
C MET A 1 -52.15 -14.17 7.63
N THR A 2 -52.20 -13.09 8.43
CA THR A 2 -51.31 -12.67 9.53
C THR A 2 -49.80 -12.48 9.27
N ASN A 3 -49.43 -11.37 8.61
CA ASN A 3 -48.17 -10.66 8.92
C ASN A 3 -48.37 -9.86 10.22
N ALA A 4 -48.54 -10.54 11.34
CA ALA A 4 -48.50 -9.88 12.64
C ALA A 4 -47.02 -9.68 12.99
N LEU A 5 -46.55 -8.43 13.01
CA LEU A 5 -45.28 -8.08 13.66
C LEU A 5 -45.30 -8.68 15.06
N GLN A 6 -44.53 -9.75 15.28
CA GLN A 6 -44.53 -10.40 16.59
C GLN A 6 -44.11 -9.37 17.65
N PRO A 7 -44.68 -9.43 18.87
CA PRO A 7 -44.43 -8.43 19.91
C PRO A 7 -42.94 -8.21 20.21
N PHE A 8 -42.11 -9.25 20.03
CA PHE A 8 -40.66 -9.11 20.19
C PHE A 8 -40.02 -8.17 19.14
N HIS A 9 -40.51 -8.15 17.90
CA HIS A 9 -39.98 -7.24 16.87
C HIS A 9 -40.25 -5.78 17.25
N VAL A 10 -41.43 -5.50 17.82
CA VAL A 10 -41.77 -4.16 18.29
C VAL A 10 -40.82 -3.73 19.41
N LEU A 11 -40.49 -4.62 20.34
CA LEU A 11 -39.50 -4.35 21.39
C LEU A 11 -38.10 -4.11 20.82
N VAL A 12 -37.63 -4.95 19.89
CA VAL A 12 -36.31 -4.79 19.26
C VAL A 12 -36.22 -3.49 18.47
N VAL A 13 -37.24 -3.16 17.67
CA VAL A 13 -37.28 -1.90 16.91
C VAL A 13 -37.34 -0.70 17.86
N SER A 14 -38.15 -0.76 18.91
CA SER A 14 -38.25 0.33 19.89
C SER A 14 -36.93 0.56 20.63
N LEU A 15 -36.25 -0.52 21.02
CA LEU A 15 -34.92 -0.46 21.64
C LEU A 15 -33.88 0.09 20.66
N ALA A 16 -33.89 -0.35 19.41
CA ALA A 16 -32.98 0.13 18.37
C ALA A 16 -33.21 1.62 18.08
N VAL A 17 -34.46 2.07 17.99
CA VAL A 17 -34.82 3.48 17.80
C VAL A 17 -34.37 4.31 18.99
N TRP A 18 -34.61 3.84 20.22
CA TRP A 18 -34.18 4.53 21.43
C TRP A 18 -32.65 4.68 21.50
N LEU A 19 -31.92 3.59 21.25
CA LEU A 19 -30.46 3.61 21.24
C LEU A 19 -29.91 4.51 20.12
N ASN A 20 -30.51 4.44 18.93
CA ASN A 20 -30.12 5.27 17.80
C ASN A 20 -30.36 6.77 18.08
N ARG A 21 -31.47 7.14 18.72
CA ARG A 21 -31.75 8.54 19.11
C ARG A 21 -30.73 9.06 20.11
N HIS A 22 -30.35 8.25 21.10
CA HIS A 22 -29.31 8.66 22.05
C HIS A 22 -27.95 8.85 21.34
N GLN A 23 -27.59 7.93 20.44
CA GLN A 23 -26.38 8.07 19.62
C GLN A 23 -26.41 9.30 18.72
N GLN A 24 -27.56 9.65 18.14
CA GLN A 24 -27.73 10.85 17.32
C GLN A 24 -27.44 12.14 18.11
N ALA A 25 -27.98 12.27 19.31
CA ALA A 25 -27.74 13.45 20.15
C ALA A 25 -26.24 13.64 20.49
N VAL A 26 -25.51 12.55 20.75
CA VAL A 26 -24.06 12.60 21.00
C VAL A 26 -23.31 13.00 19.74
N ILE A 27 -23.71 12.48 18.56
CA ILE A 27 -23.09 12.85 17.28
C ILE A 27 -23.32 14.33 16.98
N GLU A 28 -24.53 14.84 17.17
CA GLU A 28 -24.87 16.26 16.98
C GLU A 28 -24.02 17.16 17.87
N TYR A 29 -23.92 16.85 19.17
CA TYR A 29 -23.05 17.59 20.08
C TYR A 29 -21.59 17.60 19.62
N LEU A 30 -21.03 16.44 19.26
CA LEU A 30 -19.64 16.34 18.79
C LEU A 30 -19.42 17.06 17.46
N ILE A 31 -20.42 17.14 16.58
CA ILE A 31 -20.34 17.94 15.35
C ILE A 31 -20.24 19.42 15.70
N GLU A 32 -21.09 19.92 16.61
CA GLU A 32 -21.04 21.32 17.04
C GLU A 32 -19.73 21.65 17.75
N GLU A 33 -19.23 20.76 18.61
CA GLU A 33 -17.92 20.94 19.25
C GLU A 33 -16.79 21.02 18.21
N ASN A 34 -16.82 20.16 17.18
CA ASN A 34 -15.86 20.24 16.08
C ASN A 34 -15.99 21.54 15.27
N ARG A 35 -17.21 22.08 15.09
CA ARG A 35 -17.41 23.38 14.41
C ARG A 35 -16.81 24.52 15.21
N VAL A 36 -17.11 24.60 16.51
CA VAL A 36 -16.53 25.60 17.41
C VAL A 36 -15.01 25.53 17.40
N LEU A 37 -14.43 24.32 17.46
CA LEU A 37 -12.98 24.14 17.37
C LEU A 37 -12.42 24.58 16.01
N LYS A 38 -13.13 24.31 14.90
CA LYS A 38 -12.72 24.78 13.58
C LYS A 38 -12.72 26.30 13.51
N GLU A 39 -13.77 26.96 13.97
CA GLU A 39 -13.89 28.42 14.01
C GLU A 39 -12.75 29.04 14.82
N GLN A 40 -12.40 28.46 15.97
CA GLN A 40 -11.26 28.91 16.78
C GLN A 40 -9.91 28.73 16.07
N LEU A 41 -9.81 27.75 15.18
CA LEU A 41 -8.61 27.42 14.43
C LEU A 41 -8.58 28.07 13.04
N GLU A 42 -9.60 28.85 12.67
CA GLU A 42 -9.65 29.56 11.39
C GLU A 42 -8.44 30.48 11.26
N GLY A 43 -7.66 30.26 10.18
CA GLY A 43 -6.41 30.98 9.92
C GLY A 43 -5.13 30.22 10.34
N GLN A 44 -5.23 29.13 11.09
CA GLN A 44 -4.07 28.30 11.44
C GLN A 44 -3.93 27.10 10.48
N ARG A 45 -2.69 26.83 10.03
CA ARG A 45 -2.38 25.60 9.31
C ARG A 45 -2.34 24.42 10.28
N LEU A 46 -3.39 23.59 10.26
CA LEU A 46 -3.47 22.37 11.07
C LEU A 46 -2.39 21.35 10.66
N GLN A 47 -1.44 21.12 11.55
CA GLN A 47 -0.41 20.09 11.38
C GLN A 47 -0.85 18.81 12.08
N PHE A 48 -1.15 17.77 11.30
CA PHE A 48 -1.50 16.46 11.83
C PHE A 48 -0.24 15.60 12.02
N THR A 49 -0.08 15.03 13.23
CA THR A 49 0.93 14.00 13.50
C THR A 49 0.60 12.70 12.76
N ASP A 50 1.59 11.85 12.52
CA ASP A 50 1.37 10.57 11.83
C ASP A 50 0.34 9.67 12.56
N GLU A 51 0.29 9.75 13.90
CA GLU A 51 -0.70 9.03 14.69
C GLU A 51 -2.12 9.57 14.48
N GLN A 52 -2.30 10.90 14.48
CA GLN A 52 -3.58 11.54 14.18
C GLN A 52 -4.07 11.19 12.77
N ARG A 53 -3.17 11.27 11.78
CA ARG A 53 -3.46 10.87 10.39
C ARG A 53 -3.93 9.43 10.32
N MET A 54 -3.29 8.52 11.07
CA MET A 54 -3.67 7.11 11.10
C MET A 54 -5.07 6.89 11.69
N ARG A 55 -5.36 7.48 12.86
CA ARG A 55 -6.68 7.36 13.50
C ARG A 55 -7.79 7.86 12.58
N LEU A 56 -7.60 9.03 11.96
CA LEU A 56 -8.55 9.60 11.01
C LEU A 56 -8.73 8.71 9.77
N ALA A 57 -7.63 8.24 9.18
CA ALA A 57 -7.66 7.42 7.98
C ALA A 57 -8.40 6.08 8.17
N VAL A 58 -8.22 5.42 9.32
CA VAL A 58 -8.92 4.17 9.65
C VAL A 58 -10.43 4.39 9.78
N LYS A 59 -10.85 5.46 10.47
CA LYS A 59 -12.28 5.80 10.62
C LYS A 59 -12.90 6.23 9.29
N ALA A 60 -12.19 7.04 8.49
CA ALA A 60 -12.62 7.48 7.17
C ALA A 60 -12.87 6.31 6.21
N LYS A 61 -12.06 5.25 6.26
CA LYS A 61 -12.26 4.07 5.41
C LYS A 61 -13.60 3.37 5.67
N VAL A 62 -14.09 3.36 6.91
CA VAL A 62 -15.37 2.75 7.28
C VAL A 62 -16.54 3.52 6.67
N LEU A 63 -16.46 4.86 6.67
CA LEU A 63 -17.49 5.73 6.10
C LEU A 63 -17.53 5.67 4.57
N GLY A 64 -16.38 5.44 3.94
CA GLY A 64 -16.27 5.39 2.48
C GLY A 64 -16.36 6.77 1.83
N ARG A 65 -16.13 6.83 0.50
CA ARG A 65 -15.95 8.12 -0.19
C ARG A 65 -17.22 8.97 -0.21
N ARG A 66 -18.36 8.38 -0.57
CA ARG A 66 -19.64 9.10 -0.75
C ARG A 66 -20.08 9.81 0.53
N LEU A 67 -20.08 9.08 1.65
CA LEU A 67 -20.47 9.65 2.94
C LEU A 67 -19.48 10.73 3.40
N LEU A 68 -18.18 10.56 3.16
CA LEU A 68 -17.20 11.59 3.50
C LEU A 68 -17.34 12.88 2.67
N ASP A 69 -17.84 12.80 1.44
CA ASP A 69 -18.08 13.97 0.59
C ASP A 69 -19.32 14.77 1.07
N GLU A 70 -20.25 14.12 1.77
CA GLU A 70 -21.42 14.76 2.41
C GLU A 70 -21.06 15.40 3.76
N LEU A 71 -19.95 15.00 4.37
CA LEU A 71 -19.52 15.49 5.68
C LEU A 71 -18.58 16.68 5.55
N GLU A 72 -18.77 17.67 6.42
CA GLU A 72 -17.86 18.79 6.56
C GLU A 72 -16.58 18.36 7.31
N THR A 73 -15.64 17.75 6.59
CA THR A 73 -14.43 17.16 7.17
C THR A 73 -13.31 18.18 7.35
N LEU A 74 -12.48 18.01 8.40
CA LEU A 74 -11.26 18.82 8.62
C LEU A 74 -10.21 18.64 7.52
N VAL A 75 -10.23 17.48 6.87
CA VAL A 75 -9.25 17.05 5.87
C VAL A 75 -10.02 16.50 4.70
N THR A 76 -9.69 16.94 3.49
CA THR A 76 -10.35 16.48 2.26
C THR A 76 -10.46 14.95 2.23
N PRO A 77 -11.63 14.39 1.86
CA PRO A 77 -11.83 12.93 1.82
C PRO A 77 -10.77 12.17 1.01
N GLY A 78 -10.25 12.79 -0.06
CA GLY A 78 -9.18 12.21 -0.87
C GLY A 78 -7.88 12.02 -0.09
N THR A 79 -7.53 12.98 0.76
CA THR A 79 -6.33 12.94 1.60
C THR A 79 -6.46 11.89 2.69
N LEU A 80 -7.64 11.75 3.32
CA LEU A 80 -7.91 10.72 4.33
C LEU A 80 -7.76 9.31 3.75
N LEU A 81 -8.32 9.08 2.55
CA LEU A 81 -8.19 7.80 1.86
C LEU A 81 -6.74 7.56 1.39
N ALA A 82 -6.03 8.59 0.94
CA ALA A 82 -4.62 8.48 0.58
C ALA A 82 -3.74 8.12 1.79
N TRP A 83 -4.01 8.70 2.98
CA TRP A 83 -3.34 8.30 4.22
C TRP A 83 -3.62 6.83 4.55
N HIS A 84 -4.86 6.36 4.36
CA HIS A 84 -5.19 4.96 4.57
C HIS A 84 -4.42 4.02 3.61
N LEU A 85 -4.37 4.37 2.32
CA LEU A 85 -3.60 3.61 1.32
C LEU A 85 -2.10 3.59 1.65
N LYS A 86 -1.54 4.69 2.17
CA LYS A 86 -0.15 4.72 2.65
C LYS A 86 0.09 3.78 3.83
N LEU A 87 -0.87 3.64 4.75
CA LEU A 87 -0.76 2.66 5.84
C LEU A 87 -0.77 1.23 5.32
N ILE A 88 -1.67 0.93 4.38
CA ILE A 88 -1.70 -0.38 3.70
C ILE A 88 -0.36 -0.63 3.02
N ALA A 89 0.13 0.33 2.23
CA ALA A 89 1.42 0.22 1.57
C ALA A 89 2.54 -0.04 2.58
N LYS A 90 2.61 0.68 3.70
CA LYS A 90 3.61 0.44 4.76
C LYS A 90 3.52 -0.98 5.33
N LYS A 91 2.31 -1.50 5.56
CA LYS A 91 2.11 -2.89 6.02
C LYS A 91 2.60 -3.93 5.00
N TRP A 92 2.43 -3.65 3.71
CA TRP A 92 2.79 -4.54 2.61
C TRP A 92 4.16 -4.24 2.00
N THR A 93 4.86 -3.22 2.49
CA THR A 93 6.25 -2.98 2.15
C THR A 93 7.10 -3.97 2.93
N TYR A 94 7.23 -5.17 2.37
CA TYR A 94 8.36 -6.04 2.71
C TYR A 94 9.64 -5.21 2.63
N ALA A 95 10.57 -5.41 3.57
CA ALA A 95 11.89 -4.80 3.51
C ALA A 95 12.40 -4.94 2.08
N ARG A 96 12.62 -3.81 1.39
CA ARG A 96 13.18 -3.81 0.03
C ARG A 96 14.45 -4.65 0.10
N LYS A 97 14.42 -5.87 -0.42
CA LYS A 97 15.64 -6.61 -0.74
C LYS A 97 16.43 -5.65 -1.63
N GLY A 98 17.70 -5.43 -1.27
CA GLY A 98 18.57 -4.41 -1.83
C GLY A 98 18.68 -4.44 -3.35
N PRO A 99 19.46 -3.53 -3.95
CA PRO A 99 19.41 -3.23 -5.38
C PRO A 99 19.67 -4.47 -6.24
N GLY A 100 18.60 -5.06 -6.77
CA GLY A 100 18.62 -6.03 -7.87
C GLY A 100 19.65 -7.16 -7.78
N ARG A 101 20.00 -7.70 -8.95
CA ARG A 101 20.98 -8.79 -9.13
C ARG A 101 22.32 -8.39 -8.50
N PRO A 102 22.97 -9.26 -7.71
CA PRO A 102 24.32 -8.99 -7.21
C PRO A 102 25.22 -8.59 -8.39
N ARG A 103 25.92 -7.46 -8.24
CA ARG A 103 26.84 -6.94 -9.25
C ARG A 103 27.87 -8.04 -9.54
N ILE A 104 27.94 -8.50 -10.80
CA ILE A 104 29.04 -9.35 -11.24
C ILE A 104 30.33 -8.56 -10.98
N ALA A 105 31.32 -9.19 -10.33
CA ALA A 105 32.59 -8.54 -10.02
C ALA A 105 33.17 -7.91 -11.29
N GLN A 106 33.61 -6.65 -11.21
CA GLN A 106 34.07 -5.89 -12.38
C GLN A 106 35.23 -6.62 -13.09
N GLU A 107 36.05 -7.33 -12.33
CA GLU A 107 37.12 -8.22 -12.84
C GLU A 107 36.63 -9.27 -13.83
N ILE A 108 35.45 -9.86 -13.59
CA ILE A 108 34.84 -10.84 -14.50
C ILE A 108 34.36 -10.16 -15.77
N VAL A 109 33.80 -8.95 -15.66
CA VAL A 109 33.36 -8.15 -16.82
C VAL A 109 34.57 -7.78 -17.68
N ASP A 110 35.65 -7.34 -17.07
CA ASP A 110 36.87 -6.95 -17.78
C ASP A 110 37.53 -8.17 -18.45
N LEU A 111 37.51 -9.33 -17.78
CA LEU A 111 37.98 -10.60 -18.34
C LEU A 111 37.15 -11.03 -19.55
N VAL A 112 35.81 -10.96 -19.48
CA VAL A 112 34.90 -11.25 -20.60
C VAL A 112 35.21 -10.32 -21.79
N LEU A 113 35.34 -9.02 -21.53
CA LEU A 113 35.60 -8.03 -22.57
C LEU A 113 36.98 -8.22 -23.20
N ARG A 114 37.99 -8.60 -22.43
CA ARG A 114 39.32 -8.92 -22.94
C ARG A 114 39.28 -10.15 -23.85
N MET A 115 38.66 -11.23 -23.42
CA MET A 115 38.54 -12.46 -24.24
C MET A 115 37.76 -12.22 -25.54
N ALA A 116 36.70 -11.41 -25.49
CA ALA A 116 35.92 -11.05 -26.67
C ALA A 116 36.73 -10.19 -27.68
N ARG A 117 37.61 -9.30 -27.19
CA ARG A 117 38.48 -8.50 -28.06
C ARG A 117 39.62 -9.31 -28.66
N GLU A 118 40.25 -10.16 -27.85
CA GLU A 118 41.37 -11.00 -28.29
C GLU A 118 40.90 -12.12 -29.23
N ASN A 119 39.63 -12.52 -29.12
CA ASN A 119 39.04 -13.61 -29.91
C ASN A 119 37.71 -13.18 -30.54
N ALA A 120 37.77 -12.26 -31.51
CA ALA A 120 36.58 -11.68 -32.15
C ALA A 120 35.65 -12.70 -32.85
N SER A 121 36.13 -13.92 -33.13
CA SER A 121 35.33 -15.02 -33.71
C SER A 121 34.57 -15.85 -32.67
N TRP A 122 34.76 -15.60 -31.37
CA TRP A 122 34.14 -16.39 -30.31
C TRP A 122 32.73 -15.89 -29.98
N GLY A 123 31.77 -16.80 -30.03
CA GLY A 123 30.39 -16.55 -29.55
C GLY A 123 30.26 -16.67 -28.03
N TYR A 124 29.10 -16.24 -27.52
CA TYR A 124 28.77 -16.20 -26.09
C TYR A 124 29.02 -17.54 -25.36
N ASP A 125 28.54 -18.66 -25.90
CA ASP A 125 28.67 -19.98 -25.28
C ASP A 125 30.14 -20.41 -25.12
N ARG A 126 31.01 -20.01 -26.07
CA ARG A 126 32.44 -20.34 -26.05
C ARG A 126 33.20 -19.51 -25.01
N ILE A 127 32.85 -18.24 -24.86
CA ILE A 127 33.38 -17.36 -23.82
C ILE A 127 32.91 -17.82 -22.43
N GLN A 128 31.65 -18.27 -22.31
CA GLN A 128 31.12 -18.84 -21.07
C GLN A 128 31.85 -20.13 -20.69
N GLY A 129 32.10 -21.03 -21.65
CA GLY A 129 32.89 -22.25 -21.42
C GLY A 129 34.32 -21.95 -20.97
N ALA A 130 34.98 -20.95 -21.58
CA ALA A 130 36.32 -20.52 -21.17
C ALA A 130 36.33 -19.96 -19.73
N LEU A 131 35.31 -19.19 -19.34
CA LEU A 131 35.17 -18.68 -17.98
C LEU A 131 34.92 -19.78 -16.95
N ALA A 132 34.11 -20.79 -17.31
CA ALA A 132 33.89 -21.95 -16.47
C ALA A 132 35.19 -22.75 -16.25
N ASN A 133 36.03 -22.89 -17.28
CA ASN A 133 37.35 -23.51 -17.18
C ASN A 133 38.31 -22.71 -16.26
N LEU A 134 38.13 -21.40 -16.15
CA LEU A 134 38.88 -20.52 -15.23
C LEU A 134 38.28 -20.47 -13.82
N GLY A 135 37.25 -21.28 -13.52
CA GLY A 135 36.61 -21.34 -12.22
C GLY A 135 35.55 -20.26 -11.96
N HIS A 136 35.20 -19.46 -12.97
CA HIS A 136 34.18 -18.42 -12.86
C HIS A 136 32.84 -18.90 -13.45
N ILE A 137 31.91 -19.29 -12.57
CA ILE A 137 30.57 -19.74 -12.97
C ILE A 137 29.64 -18.52 -13.08
N ILE A 138 29.41 -18.06 -14.32
CA ILE A 138 28.36 -17.08 -14.60
C ILE A 138 27.02 -17.83 -14.72
N ALA A 139 25.99 -17.35 -14.02
CA ALA A 139 24.67 -18.00 -14.01
C ALA A 139 24.17 -18.29 -15.44
N PRO A 140 23.62 -19.49 -15.70
CA PRO A 140 23.23 -19.90 -17.04
C PRO A 140 22.19 -18.93 -17.61
N GLY A 141 22.57 -18.19 -18.64
CA GLY A 141 21.60 -17.61 -19.56
C GLY A 141 20.86 -18.77 -20.21
N GLY A 142 19.53 -18.72 -20.26
CA GLY A 142 18.73 -19.79 -20.85
C GLY A 142 18.97 -19.93 -22.35
N SER A 143 20.06 -20.59 -22.75
CA SER A 143 20.22 -21.22 -24.05
C SER A 143 20.15 -22.73 -23.83
N ARG A 144 19.07 -23.35 -24.33
CA ARG A 144 18.95 -24.81 -24.40
C ARG A 144 20.10 -25.34 -25.26
N PRO A 145 20.81 -26.40 -24.87
CA PRO A 145 21.77 -27.04 -25.76
C PRO A 145 20.97 -27.78 -26.85
N ASP A 146 21.11 -27.35 -28.10
CA ASP A 146 20.71 -28.15 -29.25
C ASP A 146 21.66 -29.35 -29.33
N LYS A 147 21.13 -30.54 -29.04
CA LYS A 147 21.81 -31.81 -29.29
C LYS A 147 21.36 -32.34 -30.65
N ARG A 148 22.12 -32.03 -31.69
CA ARG A 148 22.29 -32.84 -32.92
C ARG A 148 23.76 -32.70 -33.31
N GLY A 149 24.54 -33.77 -33.42
CA GLY A 149 24.28 -34.98 -34.19
C GLY A 149 25.18 -34.89 -35.41
#